data_AF-A0A7J8ZX11-F1
#
_entry.id   AF-A0A7J8ZX11-F1
#
_cell.length_a   1.000
_cell.length_b   1.000
_cell.length_c   1.000
_cell.angle_alpha   90.00
_cell.angle_beta   90.00
_cell.angle_gamma   90.00
#
_symmetry.space_group_name_H-M   'P 1'
#
loop_
_entity.id
_entity.type
_entity.pdbx_description
1 polymer ?
#
loop_
_entity_poly.entity_id
_entity_poly.type
_entity_poly.pdbx_seq_one_letter_code
_entity_poly.pdbx_strand_id
1 'polypeptide(L)'
;VDVKRSIDDGEKRFNQLSIEERGKFDEETLVNVNNIKRQSTSSQKASGFSNEYIVITILVAAEGMHKLPPINGSGDLKEALQKLASIPSSKILAVEVLWTPQNENDTLSERELLEDYPLLRPL
;
A
#
# COMPACT_ATOMS: atom_id res chain seq x y z
N VAL A 1 -5.11 -0.14 -32.23
CA VAL A 1 -4.74 -1.00 -31.08
C VAL A 1 -5.96 -1.83 -30.71
N ASP A 2 -5.81 -3.14 -30.55
CA ASP A 2 -6.94 -4.02 -30.19
C ASP A 2 -7.30 -3.78 -28.72
N VAL A 3 -8.48 -3.20 -28.48
CA VAL A 3 -8.95 -2.80 -27.14
C VAL A 3 -9.07 -4.03 -26.24
N LYS A 4 -9.48 -5.18 -26.77
CA LYS A 4 -9.64 -6.40 -26.00
C LYS A 4 -8.29 -6.89 -25.45
N ARG A 5 -7.27 -6.91 -26.31
CA ARG A 5 -5.90 -7.26 -25.92
C ARG A 5 -5.35 -6.31 -24.85
N SER A 6 -5.68 -5.01 -24.94
CA SER A 6 -5.27 -4.03 -23.93
C SER A 6 -5.92 -4.24 -22.56
N ILE A 7 -7.15 -4.75 -22.52
CA ILE A 7 -7.85 -5.07 -21.27
C ILE A 7 -7.23 -6.30 -20.62
N ASP A 8 -7.00 -7.37 -21.39
CA ASP A 8 -6.38 -8.61 -20.90
C ASP A 8 -4.96 -8.34 -20.34
N ASP A 9 -4.16 -7.53 -21.03
CA ASP A 9 -2.83 -7.11 -20.55
C ASP A 9 -2.92 -6.27 -19.26
N GLY A 10 -3.93 -5.41 -19.16
CA GLY A 10 -4.22 -4.60 -17.97
C GLY A 10 -4.63 -5.44 -16.76
N GLU A 11 -5.52 -6.41 -16.95
CA GLU A 11 -5.93 -7.37 -15.92
C GLU A 11 -4.74 -8.19 -15.42
N LYS A 12 -3.92 -8.72 -16.34
CA LYS A 12 -2.72 -9.46 -15.99
C LYS A 12 -1.76 -8.62 -15.15
N ARG A 13 -1.57 -7.34 -15.51
CA ARG A 13 -0.70 -6.43 -14.77
C ARG A 13 -1.27 -6.08 -13.40
N PHE A 14 -2.57 -5.86 -13.29
CA PHE A 14 -3.25 -5.61 -12.02
C PHE A 14 -3.07 -6.80 -11.07
N ASN A 15 -3.33 -8.02 -11.55
CA ASN A 15 -3.18 -9.24 -10.76
C ASN A 15 -1.72 -9.46 -10.33
N GLN A 16 -0.75 -9.16 -11.20
CA GLN A 16 0.67 -9.22 -10.84
C GLN A 16 1.00 -8.26 -9.69
N LEU A 17 0.60 -6.98 -9.80
CA LEU A 17 0.83 -5.99 -8.75
C LEU A 17 0.13 -6.37 -7.45
N SER A 18 -1.11 -6.86 -7.52
CA SER A 18 -1.85 -7.38 -6.36
C SER A 18 -1.08 -8.47 -5.61
N ILE A 19 -0.51 -9.44 -6.33
CA ILE A 19 0.29 -10.52 -5.73
C ILE A 19 1.60 -9.99 -5.15
N GLU A 20 2.30 -9.10 -5.86
CA GLU A 20 3.54 -8.48 -5.38
C GLU A 20 3.32 -7.69 -4.09
N GLU A 21 2.24 -6.91 -3.99
CA GLU A 21 1.89 -6.17 -2.79
C GLU A 21 1.48 -7.12 -1.65
N ARG A 22 0.76 -8.21 -1.95
CA ARG A 22 0.43 -9.24 -0.95
C ARG A 22 1.66 -10.00 -0.43
N GLY A 23 2.64 -10.25 -1.29
CA GLY A 23 3.89 -10.91 -0.92
C GLY A 23 4.72 -10.13 0.10
N LYS A 24 4.59 -8.80 0.15
CA LYS A 24 5.24 -7.97 1.18
C LYS A 24 4.73 -8.27 2.59
N PHE A 25 3.54 -8.85 2.73
CA PHE A 25 2.97 -9.21 4.02
C PHE A 25 3.49 -10.58 4.52
N ASP A 26 3.72 -11.52 3.59
CA ASP A 26 4.10 -12.91 3.93
C ASP A 26 5.62 -13.08 4.15
N GLU A 27 6.47 -12.26 3.53
CA GLU A 27 7.93 -12.30 3.76
C GLU A 27 8.36 -11.71 5.11
N GLU A 28 7.48 -11.05 5.86
CA GLU A 28 7.78 -10.55 7.21
C GLU A 28 7.69 -11.63 8.31
N THR A 29 7.66 -12.92 7.96
CA THR A 29 7.78 -14.01 8.96
C THR A 29 8.71 -15.16 8.57
N LEU A 30 9.61 -14.97 7.60
CA LEU A 30 10.65 -15.98 7.30
C LEU A 30 12.05 -15.38 7.16
N VAL A 31 12.48 -14.62 8.17
CA VAL A 31 13.92 -14.54 8.48
C VAL A 31 14.38 -15.88 9.07
N ASN A 32 14.72 -16.84 8.21
CA ASN A 32 15.43 -18.04 8.63
C ASN A 32 16.94 -17.75 8.76
N VAL A 33 17.29 -16.82 9.65
CA VAL A 33 18.61 -16.74 10.27
C VAL A 33 18.40 -16.29 11.72
N ASN A 34 18.40 -17.26 12.64
CA ASN A 34 18.41 -17.10 14.11
C ASN A 34 17.07 -17.00 14.89
N ASN A 35 15.97 -17.59 14.43
CA ASN A 35 14.84 -17.96 15.33
C ASN A 35 14.23 -16.80 16.16
N ILE A 36 14.48 -15.54 15.80
CA ILE A 36 13.83 -14.38 16.40
C ILE A 36 12.54 -14.20 15.64
N LYS A 37 11.45 -14.81 16.13
CA LYS A 37 10.12 -14.29 15.83
C LYS A 37 10.14 -12.83 16.27
N ARG A 38 9.93 -11.87 15.36
CA ARG A 38 9.51 -10.52 15.73
C ARG A 38 8.16 -10.69 16.46
N GLN A 39 8.20 -10.95 17.76
CA GLN A 39 7.15 -10.47 18.63
C GLN A 39 7.36 -8.97 18.63
N SER A 40 6.51 -8.24 17.92
CA SER A 40 6.39 -6.80 18.12
C SER A 40 6.22 -6.58 19.62
N THR A 41 7.24 -6.03 20.27
CA THR A 41 7.20 -5.72 21.71
C THR A 41 6.34 -4.49 22.00
N SER A 42 5.31 -4.21 21.19
CA SER A 42 4.44 -3.05 21.36
C SER A 42 3.47 -3.18 22.55
N SER A 43 3.48 -4.30 23.27
CA SER A 43 2.70 -4.47 24.51
C SER A 43 3.32 -3.79 25.74
N GLN A 44 4.21 -2.81 25.59
CA GLN A 44 4.61 -1.95 26.71
C GLN A 44 4.33 -0.49 26.39
N LYS A 45 3.17 -0.04 26.86
CA LYS A 45 2.83 1.37 27.12
C LYS A 45 3.98 2.04 27.86
N ALA A 46 4.91 2.66 27.12
CA ALA A 46 5.86 3.60 27.66
C ALA A 46 5.46 4.98 27.13
N SER A 47 5.24 5.90 28.05
CA SER A 47 4.74 7.25 27.84
C SER A 47 5.73 8.15 27.08
N GLY A 48 5.93 7.88 25.80
CA GLY A 48 6.62 8.76 24.87
C GLY A 48 5.85 8.77 23.56
N PHE A 49 5.71 9.95 22.95
CA PHE A 49 5.09 10.08 21.62
C PHE A 49 5.95 9.35 20.59
N SER A 50 5.78 8.03 20.44
CA SER A 50 6.34 7.29 19.32
C SER A 50 5.40 7.49 18.14
N ASN A 51 5.95 7.95 17.01
CA ASN A 51 5.17 7.97 15.78
C ASN A 51 4.85 6.52 15.38
N GLU A 52 3.57 6.23 15.22
CA GLU A 52 3.05 4.94 14.80
C GLU A 52 2.42 5.09 13.42
N TYR A 53 2.67 4.12 12.56
CA TYR A 53 2.32 4.20 11.15
C TYR A 53 1.54 2.96 10.70
N ILE A 54 0.69 3.19 9.70
CA ILE A 54 0.17 2.15 8.82
C ILE A 54 0.55 2.51 7.39
N VAL A 55 0.82 1.52 6.57
CA VAL A 55 0.96 1.69 5.13
C VAL A 55 -0.34 1.28 4.47
N ILE A 56 -0.85 2.10 3.54
CA ILE A 56 -2.03 1.79 2.75
C ILE A 56 -1.61 1.75 1.28
N THR A 57 -1.88 0.63 0.62
CA THR A 57 -1.69 0.45 -0.83
C THR A 57 -3.06 0.43 -1.50
N ILE A 58 -3.26 1.32 -2.46
CA ILE A 58 -4.48 1.39 -3.28
C ILE A 58 -4.11 1.09 -4.73
N LEU A 59 -4.64 0.00 -5.28
CA LEU A 59 -4.50 -0.34 -6.69
C LEU A 59 -5.83 -0.06 -7.41
N VAL A 60 -5.79 0.68 -8.51
CA VAL A 60 -6.97 1.00 -9.32
C VAL A 60 -6.67 0.70 -10.78
N ALA A 61 -7.43 -0.21 -11.37
CA ALA A 61 -7.50 -0.39 -12.82
C ALA A 61 -8.69 0.41 -13.36
N ALA A 62 -8.42 1.38 -14.23
CA ALA A 62 -9.44 2.19 -14.85
C ALA A 62 -9.12 2.47 -16.32
N GLU A 63 -10.14 2.57 -17.15
CA GLU A 63 -10.01 2.96 -18.56
C GLU A 63 -9.63 4.43 -18.70
N GLY A 64 -8.74 4.71 -19.66
CA GLY A 64 -8.26 6.06 -19.96
C GLY A 64 -6.96 6.41 -19.26
N MET A 65 -6.51 7.66 -19.42
CA MET A 65 -5.28 8.15 -18.80
C MET A 65 -5.61 9.02 -17.59
N HIS A 66 -5.34 8.49 -16.39
CA HIS A 66 -5.54 9.20 -15.13
C HIS A 66 -4.18 9.52 -14.51
N LYS A 67 -3.74 10.78 -14.60
CA LYS A 67 -2.48 11.23 -14.00
C LYS A 67 -2.73 11.73 -12.57
N LEU A 68 -2.12 11.07 -11.60
CA LEU A 68 -2.10 11.51 -10.21
C LEU A 68 -1.00 12.56 -10.00
N PRO A 69 -1.21 13.55 -9.10
CA PRO A 69 -0.17 14.50 -8.74
C PRO A 69 0.96 13.80 -7.96
N PRO A 70 2.18 14.35 -7.97
CA PRO A 70 3.20 13.94 -7.01
C PRO A 70 2.72 14.27 -5.59
N ILE A 71 2.96 13.35 -4.64
CA ILE A 71 2.49 13.50 -3.26
C ILE A 71 3.65 13.94 -2.37
N ASN A 72 3.57 15.16 -1.84
CA ASN A 72 4.55 15.72 -0.89
C ASN A 72 3.95 16.07 0.48
N GLY A 73 2.66 15.78 0.68
CA GLY A 73 1.98 15.96 1.97
C GLY A 73 0.49 15.64 1.87
N SER A 74 -0.22 15.84 2.98
CA SER A 74 -1.65 15.53 3.12
C SER A 74 -2.57 16.25 2.11
N GLY A 75 -2.24 17.48 1.72
CA GLY A 75 -2.98 18.25 0.70
C GLY A 75 -2.95 17.56 -0.67
N ASP A 76 -1.76 17.16 -1.12
CA ASP A 76 -1.56 16.46 -2.39
C ASP A 76 -2.21 15.07 -2.36
N LEU A 77 -2.12 14.36 -1.23
CA LEU A 77 -2.79 13.07 -1.04
C LEU A 77 -4.31 13.23 -1.22
N LYS A 78 -4.90 14.24 -0.59
CA LYS A 78 -6.34 14.52 -0.72
C LYS A 78 -6.72 14.78 -2.17
N GLU A 79 -5.92 15.56 -2.90
CA GLU A 79 -6.15 15.81 -4.33
C GLU A 79 -6.05 14.53 -5.16
N ALA A 80 -5.03 13.70 -4.92
CA ALA A 80 -4.87 12.42 -5.60
C ALA A 80 -6.07 11.49 -5.37
N LEU A 81 -6.55 11.37 -4.13
CA LEU A 81 -7.73 10.57 -3.78
C LEU A 81 -9.00 11.14 -4.42
N GLN A 82 -9.16 12.47 -4.46
CA GLN A 82 -10.28 13.11 -5.15
C GLN A 82 -10.26 12.85 -6.66
N LYS A 83 -9.08 12.80 -7.29
CA LYS A 83 -8.94 12.42 -8.71
C LYS A 83 -9.28 10.97 -8.96
N LEU A 84 -8.93 10.05 -8.04
CA LEU A 84 -9.40 8.66 -8.14
C LEU A 84 -10.92 8.59 -8.00
N ALA A 85 -11.50 9.34 -7.06
CA ALA A 85 -12.95 9.37 -6.83
C ALA A 85 -13.75 10.02 -7.97
N SER A 86 -13.12 10.86 -8.81
CA SER A 86 -13.78 11.50 -9.95
C SER A 86 -13.84 10.60 -11.20
N ILE A 87 -13.15 9.46 -11.19
CA ILE A 87 -13.24 8.47 -12.25
C ILE A 87 -14.67 7.91 -12.28
N PRO A 88 -15.40 7.99 -13.41
CA PRO A 88 -16.72 7.40 -13.51
C PRO A 88 -16.67 5.90 -13.19
N SER A 89 -17.60 5.40 -12.38
CA SER A 89 -17.63 3.97 -12.01
C SER A 89 -17.69 3.03 -13.21
N SER A 90 -18.33 3.46 -14.31
CA SER A 90 -18.36 2.74 -15.60
C SER A 90 -17.00 2.60 -16.29
N LYS A 91 -15.99 3.34 -15.82
CA LYS A 91 -14.61 3.30 -16.30
C LYS A 91 -13.67 2.63 -15.31
N ILE A 92 -14.12 2.26 -14.12
CA ILE A 92 -13.35 1.51 -13.14
C ILE A 92 -13.53 0.02 -13.44
N LEU A 93 -12.43 -0.69 -13.63
CA LEU A 93 -12.41 -2.12 -13.93
C LEU A 93 -12.15 -2.95 -12.67
N ALA A 94 -11.25 -2.48 -11.79
CA ALA A 94 -10.94 -3.12 -10.52
C ALA A 94 -10.38 -2.11 -9.52
N VAL A 95 -10.63 -2.35 -8.23
CA VAL A 95 -10.02 -1.63 -7.11
C VAL A 95 -9.62 -2.63 -6.04
N GLU A 96 -8.43 -2.48 -5.49
CA GLU A 96 -7.97 -3.22 -4.33
C GLU A 96 -7.33 -2.27 -3.32
N VAL A 97 -7.60 -2.50 -2.04
CA VAL A 97 -7.03 -1.78 -0.92
C VAL A 97 -6.38 -2.79 0.01
N LEU A 98 -5.10 -2.58 0.31
CA LEU A 98 -4.33 -3.39 1.24
C LEU A 98 -3.69 -2.46 2.28
N TRP A 99 -3.42 -2.97 3.48
CA TRP A 99 -2.75 -2.20 4.53
C TRP A 99 -1.77 -3.03 5.36
N THR A 100 -0.76 -2.39 5.92
CA THR A 100 0.25 -3.02 6.78
C THR A 100 0.37 -2.23 8.08
N PRO A 101 0.37 -2.88 9.26
CA PRO A 101 0.17 -4.32 9.49
C PRO A 101 -1.30 -4.75 9.29
N GLN A 102 -1.55 -6.05 9.08
CA GLN A 102 -2.91 -6.59 8.92
C GLN A 102 -3.67 -6.73 10.25
N ASN A 103 -2.96 -6.79 11.38
CA ASN A 103 -3.57 -6.81 12.71
C ASN A 103 -4.01 -5.40 13.10
N GLU A 104 -5.29 -5.21 13.37
CA GLU A 104 -5.90 -3.91 13.72
C GLU A 104 -5.31 -3.25 14.98
N ASN A 105 -4.67 -4.03 15.85
CA ASN A 105 -4.05 -3.53 17.08
C ASN A 105 -2.54 -3.32 16.94
N ASP A 106 -1.99 -3.43 15.73
CA ASP A 106 -0.56 -3.33 15.47
C ASP A 106 -0.23 -2.14 14.55
N THR A 107 0.96 -1.59 14.72
CA THR A 107 1.45 -0.43 13.99
C THR A 107 2.94 -0.60 13.67
N LEU A 108 3.39 0.08 12.63
CA LEU A 108 4.81 0.17 12.32
C LEU A 108 5.42 1.32 13.10
N SER A 109 6.58 1.09 13.70
CA SER A 109 7.47 2.17 14.12
C SER A 109 8.07 2.90 12.92
N GLU A 110 8.58 4.11 13.12
CA GLU A 110 9.30 4.85 12.07
C GLU A 110 10.47 4.05 11.47
N ARG A 111 11.15 3.27 12.31
CA ARG A 111 12.27 2.44 11.88
C ARG A 111 11.82 1.32 10.95
N GLU A 112 10.75 0.60 11.31
CA GLU A 112 10.17 -0.47 10.47
C GLU A 112 9.65 0.10 9.15
N LEU A 113 8.98 1.26 9.19
CA LEU A 113 8.53 1.94 7.98
C LEU A 113 9.69 2.24 7.02
N LEU A 114 10.83 2.76 7.52
CA LEU A 114 11.98 3.09 6.69
C LEU A 114 12.77 1.85 6.22
N GLU A 115 12.78 0.78 7.02
CA GLU A 115 13.42 -0.50 6.65
C GLU A 115 12.63 -1.22 5.56
N ASP A 116 11.30 -1.34 5.73
CA ASP A 116 10.44 -2.15 4.84
C ASP A 116 9.89 -1.33 3.66
N TYR A 117 9.75 -0.02 3.83
CA TYR A 117 9.22 0.91 2.81
C TYR A 117 10.14 2.12 2.60
N PRO A 118 11.40 1.92 2.16
CA PRO A 118 12.42 2.98 2.09
C PRO A 118 12.09 4.11 1.09
N LEU A 119 11.12 3.91 0.19
CA LEU A 119 10.66 4.91 -0.77
C LEU A 119 9.48 5.74 -0.25
N LEU A 120 8.85 5.34 0.86
CA LEU A 120 7.75 6.08 1.45
C LEU A 120 8.28 7.14 2.42
N ARG A 121 7.52 8.22 2.53
CA ARG A 121 7.74 9.28 3.52
C ARG A 121 6.45 9.42 4.32
N PRO A 122 6.52 9.52 5.66
CA PRO A 122 5.38 9.95 6.46
C PRO A 122 4.75 11.25 5.91
N LEU A 123 3.43 11.32 5.93
CA LEU A 123 2.64 12.46 5.40
C LEU A 123 2.34 13.53 6.44
#